data_AF-A0A142YNK6-F1
#
_entry.id   AF-A0A142YNK6-F1
#
_cell.length_a   1.000
_cell.length_b   1.000
_cell.length_c   1.000
_cell.angle_alpha   90.00
_cell.angle_beta   90.00
_cell.angle_gamma   90.00
#
_symmetry.space_group_name_H-M   'P 1'
#
loop_
_entity.id
_entity.type
_entity.pdbx_description
1 polymer ?
#
loop_
_entity_poly.entity_id
_entity_poly.type
_entity_poly.pdbx_seq_one_letter_code
_entity_poly.pdbx_strand_id
1 'polypeptide(L)'
;MGRIEDCDLWWFRELYSILAAFADAPENTIARIGGGVSVPDDQAEDLDHFRGCILAKYPDARDLAVMKVVEEVDAILERRSLGGEAFEEGFWTNQGFREHPDWKAIRGRARSFLLR
;
A
#
# COMPACT_ATOMS: atom_id res chain seq x y z
N MET A 1 -20.93 -12.64 4.77
CA MET A 1 -20.16 -12.23 3.58
C MET A 1 -21.03 -12.35 2.33
N GLY A 2 -21.54 -11.20 1.86
CA GLY A 2 -22.17 -11.12 0.54
C GLY A 2 -21.17 -11.48 -0.56
N ARG A 3 -21.67 -11.98 -1.70
CA ARG A 3 -20.82 -12.31 -2.85
C ARG A 3 -20.27 -11.01 -3.46
N ILE A 4 -18.95 -10.94 -3.67
CA ILE A 4 -18.31 -9.84 -4.42
C ILE A 4 -18.73 -9.96 -5.88
N GLU A 5 -19.10 -8.84 -6.50
CA GLU A 5 -19.50 -8.80 -7.91
C GLU A 5 -18.28 -8.96 -8.81
N ASP A 6 -18.42 -9.70 -9.90
CA ASP A 6 -17.30 -9.99 -10.81
C ASP A 6 -16.70 -8.69 -11.39
N CYS A 7 -17.54 -7.66 -11.60
CA CYS A 7 -17.12 -6.35 -12.09
C CYS A 7 -16.31 -5.53 -11.10
N ASP A 8 -16.17 -5.97 -9.84
CA ASP A 8 -15.45 -5.26 -8.78
C ASP A 8 -14.19 -5.99 -8.32
N LEU A 9 -13.95 -7.20 -8.85
CA LEU A 9 -12.73 -7.96 -8.59
C LEU A 9 -11.45 -7.20 -9.02
N TRP A 10 -11.58 -6.21 -9.91
CA TRP A 10 -10.46 -5.37 -10.30
C TRP A 10 -9.93 -4.49 -9.16
N TRP A 11 -10.78 -4.02 -8.21
CA TRP A 11 -10.28 -3.29 -7.05
C TRP A 11 -9.34 -4.14 -6.20
N PHE A 12 -9.71 -5.41 -6.00
CA PHE A 12 -8.85 -6.36 -5.32
C PHE A 12 -7.56 -6.60 -6.12
N ARG A 13 -7.65 -6.74 -7.45
CA ARG A 13 -6.47 -6.86 -8.30
C ARG A 13 -5.51 -5.68 -8.13
N GLU A 14 -6.01 -4.45 -8.04
CA GLU A 14 -5.18 -3.27 -7.81
C GLU A 14 -4.50 -3.31 -6.43
N LEU A 15 -5.21 -3.70 -5.37
CA LEU A 15 -4.57 -3.91 -4.06
C LEU A 15 -3.44 -4.94 -4.11
N TYR A 16 -3.62 -6.06 -4.81
CA TYR A 16 -2.54 -7.05 -5.01
C TYR A 16 -1.38 -6.48 -5.83
N SER A 17 -1.66 -5.65 -6.85
CA SER A 17 -0.66 -4.98 -7.67
C SER A 17 0.21 -4.03 -6.84
N ILE A 18 -0.43 -3.21 -6.00
CA ILE A 18 0.27 -2.28 -5.09
C ILE A 18 1.10 -3.05 -4.06
N LEU A 19 0.54 -4.09 -3.44
CA LEU A 19 1.29 -4.94 -2.52
C LEU A 19 2.49 -5.60 -3.23
N ALA A 20 2.36 -5.99 -4.50
CA ALA A 20 3.48 -6.53 -5.27
C ALA A 20 4.56 -5.47 -5.51
N ALA A 21 4.18 -4.24 -5.83
CA ALA A 21 5.12 -3.13 -5.98
C ALA A 21 5.85 -2.81 -4.66
N PHE A 22 5.14 -2.82 -3.53
CA PHE A 22 5.77 -2.71 -2.22
C PHE A 22 6.66 -3.92 -1.91
N ALA A 23 6.26 -5.14 -2.25
CA ALA A 23 7.09 -6.33 -2.02
C ALA A 23 8.40 -6.29 -2.82
N ASP A 24 8.41 -5.63 -3.98
CA ASP A 24 9.58 -5.53 -4.84
C ASP A 24 10.70 -4.65 -4.26
N ALA A 25 11.87 -4.73 -4.88
CA ALA A 25 13.04 -4.02 -4.43
C ALA A 25 12.95 -2.52 -4.82
N PRO A 26 13.44 -1.58 -3.99
CA PRO A 26 13.53 -0.15 -4.29
C PRO A 26 14.10 0.20 -5.66
N GLU A 27 14.95 -0.65 -6.22
CA GLU A 27 15.57 -0.43 -7.52
C GLU A 27 14.58 -0.60 -8.68
N ASN A 28 13.45 -1.30 -8.45
CA ASN A 28 12.45 -1.65 -9.46
C ASN A 28 11.24 -0.70 -9.47
N THR A 29 11.02 0.08 -8.41
CA THR A 29 9.89 1.02 -8.27
C THR A 29 10.27 2.48 -8.56
N ILE A 30 11.51 2.75 -8.99
CA ILE A 30 11.94 4.11 -9.38
C ILE A 30 11.43 4.42 -10.78
N ALA A 31 10.39 5.25 -10.89
CA ALA A 31 10.11 5.95 -12.13
C ALA A 31 11.28 6.92 -12.44
N ARG A 32 12.08 6.56 -13.45
CA ARG A 32 12.88 7.53 -14.20
C ARG A 32 11.88 8.47 -14.89
N ILE A 33 11.66 9.66 -14.33
CA ILE A 33 11.55 10.97 -15.02
C ILE A 33 11.22 12.05 -13.97
N GLY A 34 12.15 13.01 -13.81
CA GLY A 34 11.78 14.42 -13.67
C GLY A 34 11.20 14.92 -12.34
N GLY A 35 11.90 14.73 -11.22
CA GLY A 35 11.99 15.74 -10.17
C GLY A 35 10.68 16.19 -9.48
N GLY A 36 10.11 15.32 -8.65
CA GLY A 36 9.13 15.71 -7.64
C GLY A 36 7.79 15.00 -7.81
N VAL A 37 7.73 13.78 -7.28
CA VAL A 37 6.60 12.99 -6.74
C VAL A 37 7.18 11.58 -6.60
N SER A 38 7.00 10.96 -5.43
CA SER A 38 7.58 9.66 -5.14
C SER A 38 6.58 8.57 -5.55
N VAL A 39 6.99 7.60 -6.37
CA VAL A 39 6.15 6.43 -6.73
C VAL A 39 5.49 5.76 -5.51
N PRO A 40 6.14 5.69 -4.33
CA PRO A 40 5.50 5.16 -3.14
C PRO A 40 4.31 5.99 -2.61
N ASP A 41 4.27 7.29 -2.90
CA ASP A 41 3.18 8.21 -2.51
C ASP A 41 1.93 7.93 -3.35
N ASP A 42 2.06 7.92 -4.68
CA ASP A 42 0.96 7.55 -5.60
C ASP A 42 0.38 6.16 -5.26
N GLN A 43 1.26 5.20 -4.96
CA GLN A 43 0.85 3.85 -4.55
C GLN A 43 0.17 3.80 -3.17
N ALA A 44 0.55 4.69 -2.26
CA ALA A 44 -0.10 4.82 -0.96
C ALA A 44 -1.49 5.44 -1.11
N GLU A 45 -1.64 6.47 -1.93
CA GLU A 45 -2.94 7.09 -2.24
C GLU A 45 -3.88 6.09 -2.91
N ASP A 46 -3.41 5.34 -3.91
CA ASP A 46 -4.20 4.30 -4.58
C ASP A 46 -4.62 3.19 -3.61
N LEU A 47 -3.74 2.82 -2.67
CA LEU A 47 -4.03 1.79 -1.67
C LEU A 47 -5.20 2.21 -0.77
N ASP A 48 -5.15 3.43 -0.23
CA ASP A 48 -6.24 3.97 0.60
C ASP A 48 -7.53 4.10 -0.22
N HIS A 49 -7.43 4.62 -1.46
CA HIS A 49 -8.58 4.76 -2.35
C HIS A 49 -9.31 3.42 -2.60
N PHE A 50 -8.59 2.38 -3.03
CA PHE A 50 -9.20 1.08 -3.31
C PHE A 50 -9.70 0.39 -2.05
N ARG A 51 -8.98 0.52 -0.92
CA ARG A 51 -9.46 0.05 0.38
C ARG A 51 -10.79 0.70 0.74
N GLY A 52 -10.90 2.02 0.59
CA GLY A 52 -12.10 2.79 0.85
C GLY A 52 -13.27 2.36 -0.03
N CYS A 53 -13.07 2.24 -1.34
CA CYS A 53 -14.09 1.76 -2.28
C CYS A 53 -14.62 0.37 -1.91
N ILE A 54 -13.71 -0.57 -1.61
CA ILE A 54 -14.09 -1.93 -1.24
C ILE A 54 -14.87 -1.96 0.07
N LEU A 55 -14.41 -1.26 1.12
CA LEU A 55 -15.09 -1.28 2.41
C LEU A 55 -16.42 -0.52 2.40
N ALA A 56 -16.56 0.50 1.55
CA ALA A 56 -17.82 1.20 1.36
C ALA A 56 -18.90 0.30 0.72
N LYS A 57 -18.53 -0.51 -0.28
CA LYS A 57 -19.48 -1.42 -0.97
C LYS A 57 -19.61 -2.78 -0.30
N TYR A 58 -18.53 -3.30 0.28
CA TYR A 58 -18.43 -4.61 0.90
C TYR A 58 -17.81 -4.53 2.31
N PRO A 59 -18.56 -4.07 3.33
CA PRO A 59 -18.04 -3.92 4.69
C PRO A 59 -17.46 -5.23 5.28
N ASP A 60 -18.10 -6.36 4.98
CA ASP A 60 -17.64 -7.71 5.38
C ASP A 60 -16.27 -8.09 4.80
N ALA A 61 -15.79 -7.39 3.76
CA ALA A 61 -14.47 -7.65 3.17
C ALA A 61 -13.32 -7.35 4.15
N ARG A 62 -13.57 -6.60 5.23
CA ARG A 62 -12.58 -6.32 6.28
C ARG A 62 -11.94 -7.60 6.85
N ASP A 63 -12.67 -8.70 6.88
CA ASP A 63 -12.16 -9.96 7.43
C ASP A 63 -11.23 -10.73 6.46
N LEU A 64 -11.15 -10.31 5.19
CA LEU A 64 -10.28 -10.91 4.19
C LEU A 64 -8.81 -10.68 4.50
N ALA A 65 -7.99 -11.69 4.22
CA ALA A 65 -6.55 -11.64 4.48
C ALA A 65 -5.86 -10.46 3.80
N VAL A 66 -6.25 -10.14 2.55
CA VAL A 66 -5.72 -8.97 1.82
C VAL A 66 -6.04 -7.67 2.54
N MET A 67 -7.26 -7.53 3.07
CA MET A 67 -7.70 -6.30 3.72
C MET A 67 -6.98 -6.06 5.05
N LYS A 68 -6.70 -7.13 5.80
CA LYS A 68 -5.90 -7.05 7.03
C LYS A 68 -4.47 -6.57 6.76
N VAL A 69 -3.85 -7.10 5.71
CA VAL A 69 -2.48 -6.70 5.32
C VAL A 69 -2.46 -5.26 4.80
N VAL A 70 -3.44 -4.89 3.98
CA VAL A 70 -3.60 -3.52 3.49
C VAL A 70 -3.79 -2.56 4.67
N GLU A 71 -4.66 -2.86 5.64
CA GLU A 71 -4.86 -2.04 6.84
C GLU A 71 -3.57 -1.87 7.67
N GLU A 72 -2.78 -2.93 7.84
CA GLU A 72 -1.50 -2.82 8.54
C GLU A 72 -0.46 -1.95 7.80
N VAL A 73 -0.46 -2.01 6.47
CA VAL A 73 0.42 -1.19 5.63
C VAL A 73 -0.04 0.26 5.64
N ASP A 74 -1.32 0.49 5.43
CA ASP A 74 -1.98 1.80 5.44
C ASP A 74 -1.72 2.56 6.75
N ALA A 75 -1.86 1.90 7.90
CA ALA A 75 -1.57 2.50 9.20
C ALA A 75 -0.11 2.97 9.36
N ILE A 76 0.84 2.30 8.71
CA ILE A 76 2.25 2.73 8.69
C ILE A 76 2.40 3.96 7.80
N LEU A 77 1.78 3.96 6.62
CA LEU A 77 1.81 5.05 5.65
C LEU A 77 1.18 6.31 6.26
N GLU A 78 -0.07 6.23 6.75
CA GLU A 78 -0.79 7.33 7.41
C GLU A 78 0.02 7.96 8.56
N ARG A 79 0.65 7.14 9.39
CA ARG A 79 1.47 7.63 10.52
C ARG A 79 2.65 8.49 10.05
N ARG A 80 3.19 8.20 8.87
CA ARG A 80 4.35 8.89 8.27
C ARG A 80 3.97 9.98 7.27
N SER A 81 2.73 10.01 6.80
CA SER A 81 2.16 11.06 5.97
C SER A 81 1.99 12.39 6.70
N LEU A 82 1.84 13.46 5.94
CA LEU A 82 1.58 14.80 6.48
C LEU A 82 0.30 14.79 7.34
N GLY A 83 0.40 15.25 8.58
CA GLY A 83 -0.70 15.20 9.55
C GLY A 83 -0.76 13.93 10.40
N GLY A 84 0.07 12.92 10.11
CA GLY A 84 0.25 11.73 10.93
C GLY A 84 1.06 11.98 12.22
N GLU A 85 0.89 11.10 13.21
CA GLU A 85 1.51 11.23 14.54
C GLU A 85 3.05 11.27 14.50
N ALA A 86 3.66 10.60 13.52
CA ALA A 86 5.12 10.53 13.36
C ALA A 86 5.54 10.93 11.94
N PHE A 87 4.93 12.01 11.43
CA PHE A 87 5.27 12.59 10.13
C PHE A 87 6.78 12.70 9.95
N GLU A 88 7.25 12.21 8.81
CA GLU A 88 8.67 12.21 8.47
C GLU A 88 8.82 12.40 6.96
N GLU A 89 9.18 13.60 6.52
CA GLU A 89 9.34 13.91 5.09
C GLU A 89 10.35 12.96 4.41
N GLY A 90 11.42 12.59 5.12
CA GLY A 90 12.45 11.65 4.67
C GLY A 90 11.90 10.26 4.30
N PHE A 91 10.77 9.84 4.87
CA PHE A 91 10.11 8.58 4.60
C PHE A 91 9.69 8.44 3.13
N TRP A 92 9.17 9.52 2.54
CA TRP A 92 8.66 9.56 1.16
C TRP A 92 9.76 9.79 0.12
N THR A 93 11.02 9.86 0.54
CA THR A 93 12.14 9.99 -0.40
C THR A 93 12.59 8.63 -0.91
N ASN A 94 13.27 8.60 -2.06
CA ASN A 94 13.91 7.38 -2.56
C ASN A 94 14.91 6.79 -1.55
N GLN A 95 15.57 7.65 -0.75
CA GLN A 95 16.45 7.18 0.31
C GLN A 95 15.65 6.53 1.44
N GLY A 96 14.56 7.16 1.88
CA GLY A 96 13.61 6.61 2.84
C GLY A 96 13.08 5.25 2.41
N PHE A 97 12.59 5.13 1.17
CA PHE A 97 12.10 3.86 0.62
C PHE A 97 13.13 2.72 0.71
N ARG A 98 14.42 3.03 0.51
CA ARG A 98 15.53 2.07 0.60
C ARG A 98 15.88 1.70 2.04
N GLU A 99 16.04 2.70 2.89
CA GLU A 99 16.76 2.59 4.17
C GLU A 99 15.83 2.57 5.39
N HIS A 100 14.64 3.17 5.27
CA HIS A 100 13.78 3.39 6.43
C HIS A 100 13.19 2.06 6.96
N PRO A 101 13.21 1.84 8.30
CA PRO A 101 12.77 0.59 8.90
C PRO A 101 11.29 0.28 8.66
N ASP A 102 10.43 1.30 8.60
CA ASP A 102 9.00 1.09 8.31
C ASP A 102 8.78 0.62 6.87
N TRP A 103 9.55 1.10 5.90
CA TRP A 103 9.51 0.55 4.54
C TRP A 103 9.96 -0.90 4.53
N LYS A 104 11.03 -1.27 5.26
CA LYS A 104 11.42 -2.68 5.43
C LYS A 104 10.27 -3.52 6.03
N ALA A 105 9.51 -2.96 6.96
CA ALA A 105 8.38 -3.63 7.58
C ALA A 105 7.18 -3.80 6.61
N ILE A 106 6.85 -2.76 5.82
CA ILE A 106 5.85 -2.82 4.74
C ILE A 106 6.22 -3.91 3.74
N ARG A 107 7.47 -3.91 3.24
CA ARG A 107 7.98 -4.93 2.31
C ARG A 107 7.86 -6.34 2.88
N GLY A 108 8.23 -6.52 4.14
CA GLY A 108 8.15 -7.81 4.82
C GLY A 108 6.72 -8.35 4.90
N ARG A 109 5.74 -7.48 5.20
CA ARG A 109 4.32 -7.83 5.24
C ARG A 109 3.79 -8.20 3.86
N ALA A 110 4.03 -7.33 2.87
CA ALA A 110 3.58 -7.54 1.50
C ALA A 110 4.13 -8.86 0.92
N ARG A 111 5.44 -9.13 1.08
CA ARG A 111 6.06 -10.41 0.67
C ARG A 111 5.44 -11.60 1.39
N SER A 112 5.28 -11.52 2.70
CA SER A 112 4.74 -12.62 3.50
C SER A 112 3.29 -12.93 3.12
N PHE A 113 2.53 -11.93 2.69
CA PHE A 113 1.17 -12.11 2.19
C PHE A 113 1.14 -12.74 0.80
N LEU A 114 1.94 -12.24 -0.14
CA LEU A 114 1.93 -12.69 -1.54
C LEU A 114 2.53 -14.10 -1.76
N LEU A 115 3.38 -14.56 -0.85
CA LEU A 115 4.01 -15.89 -0.91
C LEU A 115 3.19 -17.00 -0.20
N ARG A 116 2.04 -16.66 0.40
CA ARG A 116 1.12 -17.63 1.03
C ARG A 116 0.13 -18.19 0.01
#